data_AF-A0A8I6RHB9-F1
#
_entry.id   AF-A0A8I6RHB9-F1
#
_cell.length_a   1.000
_cell.length_b   1.000
_cell.length_c   1.000
_cell.angle_alpha   90.00
_cell.angle_beta   90.00
_cell.angle_gamma   90.00
#
_symmetry.space_group_name_H-M   'P 1'
#
loop_
_entity.id
_entity.type
_entity.pdbx_description
1 polymer ?
#
loop_
_entity_poly.entity_id
_entity_poly.type
_entity_poly.pdbx_seq_one_letter_code
_entity_poly.pdbx_strand_id
1 'polypeptide(L)'
;MSDWETVTTDRRRQKAPAIKKTQVVNNARREGVPITTQQKWGGGQNKQHFPVKNTAKLDQETEELKHKTIPLSLGKLIQKERMAKGWSQKEFATKCNEKPQVVNDYEAGRGIPNQAIIGKMERVLGIKLRGKKGSTGQSINPQVPPGKK
;
A
#
# COMPACT_ATOMS: atom_id res chain seq x y z
N MET A 1 -43.21 -6.43 -40.58
CA MET A 1 -42.48 -6.24 -39.30
C MET A 1 -42.65 -7.51 -38.46
N SER A 2 -41.57 -8.24 -38.17
CA SER A 2 -41.48 -9.16 -37.02
C SER A 2 -40.00 -9.34 -36.65
N ASP A 3 -39.70 -9.01 -35.40
CA ASP A 3 -38.37 -8.87 -34.78
C ASP A 3 -37.52 -10.14 -34.81
N TRP A 4 -36.27 -9.98 -35.26
CA TRP A 4 -35.15 -10.89 -34.96
C TRP A 4 -34.32 -10.33 -33.80
N GLU A 5 -34.97 -10.09 -32.66
CA GLU A 5 -34.28 -9.77 -31.40
C GLU A 5 -33.43 -10.99 -30.98
N THR A 6 -32.13 -10.93 -31.30
CA THR A 6 -31.15 -11.88 -30.76
C THR A 6 -31.09 -11.67 -29.25
N VAL A 7 -31.67 -12.62 -28.49
CA VAL A 7 -31.50 -12.70 -27.04
C VAL A 7 -30.03 -13.00 -26.75
N THR A 8 -29.22 -11.93 -26.70
CA THR A 8 -27.86 -11.99 -26.21
C THR A 8 -27.95 -12.21 -24.70
N THR A 9 -27.80 -13.47 -24.29
CA THR A 9 -27.53 -13.75 -22.88
C THR A 9 -26.11 -13.26 -22.59
N ASP A 10 -26.00 -12.01 -22.15
CA ASP A 10 -24.77 -11.45 -21.61
C ASP A 10 -24.45 -12.20 -20.31
N ARG A 11 -23.77 -13.34 -20.46
CA ARG A 11 -23.36 -14.21 -19.37
C ARG A 11 -22.25 -13.49 -18.63
N ARG A 12 -22.64 -12.58 -17.73
CA ARG A 12 -21.74 -11.89 -16.80
C ARG A 12 -20.79 -12.92 -16.22
N ARG A 13 -19.52 -12.82 -16.59
CA ARG A 13 -18.44 -13.67 -16.11
C ARG A 13 -18.44 -13.60 -14.59
N GLN A 14 -18.95 -14.64 -13.93
CA GLN A 14 -18.98 -14.67 -12.47
C GLN A 14 -17.54 -14.54 -11.99
N LYS A 15 -17.26 -13.49 -11.21
CA LYS A 15 -15.96 -13.33 -10.55
C LYS A 15 -15.74 -14.61 -9.75
N ALA A 16 -14.59 -15.26 -9.95
CA ALA A 16 -14.24 -16.48 -9.24
C ALA A 16 -14.55 -16.30 -7.75
N PRO A 17 -15.26 -17.26 -7.11
CA PRO A 17 -15.56 -17.16 -5.69
C PRO A 17 -14.26 -16.92 -4.94
N ALA A 18 -14.28 -16.10 -3.91
CA ALA A 18 -13.09 -15.79 -3.12
C ALA A 18 -12.68 -17.04 -2.32
N ILE A 19 -12.04 -18.01 -3.00
CA ILE A 19 -11.62 -19.33 -2.48
C ILE A 19 -10.75 -19.18 -1.23
N LYS A 20 -10.07 -18.04 -1.09
CA LYS A 20 -9.18 -17.72 0.04
C LYS A 20 -9.87 -17.02 1.21
N LYS A 21 -11.17 -16.74 1.14
CA LYS A 21 -11.89 -16.06 2.23
C LYS A 21 -12.08 -17.04 3.39
N THR A 22 -11.86 -16.56 4.61
CA THR A 22 -11.92 -17.38 5.84
C THR A 22 -13.22 -18.16 5.98
N GLN A 23 -14.34 -17.56 5.58
CA GLN A 23 -15.66 -18.21 5.56
C GLN A 23 -15.70 -19.43 4.65
N VAL A 24 -15.10 -19.35 3.45
CA VAL A 24 -15.06 -20.45 2.47
C VAL A 24 -14.17 -21.58 2.96
N VAL A 25 -13.00 -21.24 3.52
CA VAL A 25 -12.08 -22.24 4.12
C VAL A 25 -12.73 -22.94 5.31
N ASN A 26 -13.44 -22.22 6.17
CA ASN A 26 -14.11 -22.80 7.34
C ASN A 26 -15.28 -23.71 6.96
N ASN A 27 -16.05 -23.36 5.92
CA ASN A 27 -17.11 -24.23 5.42
C ASN A 27 -16.54 -25.51 4.81
N ALA A 28 -15.48 -25.39 3.99
CA ALA A 28 -14.77 -26.57 3.45
C ALA A 28 -14.23 -27.50 4.55
N ARG A 29 -13.75 -26.96 5.68
CA ARG A 29 -13.34 -27.75 6.86
C ARG A 29 -14.49 -28.54 7.47
N ARG A 30 -15.70 -27.95 7.51
CA ARG A 30 -16.89 -28.59 8.08
C ARG A 30 -17.48 -29.66 7.16
N GLU A 31 -17.43 -29.41 5.86
CA GLU A 31 -17.92 -30.32 4.81
C GLU A 31 -16.95 -31.46 4.48
N GLY A 32 -15.75 -31.47 5.08
CA GLY A 32 -14.74 -32.51 4.85
C GLY A 32 -14.06 -32.41 3.47
N VAL A 33 -14.21 -31.29 2.77
CA VAL A 33 -13.58 -31.04 1.47
C VAL A 33 -12.06 -30.90 1.66
N PRO A 34 -11.21 -31.50 0.80
CA PRO A 34 -9.76 -31.41 0.93
C PRO A 34 -9.26 -29.96 0.82
N ILE A 35 -8.41 -29.54 1.75
CA ILE A 35 -7.83 -28.19 1.82
C ILE A 35 -6.34 -28.26 1.59
N THR A 36 -5.86 -27.59 0.55
CA THR A 36 -4.42 -27.44 0.31
C THR A 36 -3.85 -26.32 1.17
N THR A 37 -2.89 -26.66 2.04
CA THR A 37 -2.09 -25.68 2.78
C THR A 37 -0.70 -25.56 2.18
N GLN A 38 -0.21 -24.34 2.01
CA GLN A 38 1.17 -24.08 1.58
C GLN A 38 1.81 -23.06 2.52
N GLN A 39 3.09 -23.27 2.83
CA GLN A 39 3.87 -22.28 3.58
C GLN A 39 4.11 -21.05 2.72
N LYS A 40 4.01 -19.86 3.34
CA LYS A 40 4.28 -18.61 2.64
C LYS A 40 5.78 -18.36 2.58
N TRP A 41 6.26 -17.95 1.40
CA TRP A 41 7.61 -17.41 1.26
C TRP A 41 7.81 -16.21 2.20
N GLY A 42 8.87 -16.24 3.01
CA GLY A 42 9.12 -15.23 4.06
C GLY A 42 8.20 -15.32 5.28
N GLY A 43 7.46 -16.42 5.44
CA GLY A 43 6.67 -16.68 6.65
C GLY A 43 7.56 -16.87 7.88
N GLY A 44 7.11 -16.37 9.04
CA GLY A 44 7.84 -16.47 10.31
C GLY A 44 9.01 -15.49 10.48
N GLN A 45 9.23 -14.58 9.53
CA GLN A 45 10.27 -13.56 9.59
C GLN A 45 9.70 -12.15 9.74
N ASN A 46 10.47 -11.25 10.37
CA ASN A 46 10.09 -9.85 10.57
C ASN A 46 10.99 -8.89 9.75
N LYS A 47 11.08 -9.11 8.43
CA LYS A 47 11.83 -8.21 7.56
C LYS A 47 11.09 -6.87 7.44
N GLN A 48 11.72 -5.78 7.85
CA GLN A 48 11.11 -4.44 7.86
C GLN A 48 11.31 -3.68 6.54
N HIS A 49 12.40 -3.95 5.82
CA HIS A 49 12.72 -3.31 4.55
C HIS A 49 12.63 -4.32 3.40
N PHE A 50 11.66 -4.10 2.52
CA PHE A 50 11.47 -4.85 1.29
C PHE A 50 11.89 -4.03 0.07
N PRO A 51 12.38 -4.68 -0.99
CA PRO A 51 12.64 -4.02 -2.26
C PRO A 51 11.34 -3.40 -2.79
N VAL A 52 11.43 -2.16 -3.29
CA VAL A 52 10.28 -1.39 -3.78
C VAL A 52 9.74 -1.97 -5.09
N LYS A 53 10.61 -2.54 -5.91
CA LYS A 53 10.30 -3.20 -7.19
C LYS A 53 10.57 -4.70 -7.10
N ASN A 54 9.97 -5.46 -8.01
CA ASN A 54 10.26 -6.88 -8.15
C ASN A 54 11.68 -7.05 -8.70
N THR A 55 12.55 -7.69 -7.92
CA THR A 55 13.97 -7.86 -8.24
C THR A 55 14.19 -8.69 -9.51
N ALA A 56 13.34 -9.68 -9.78
CA ALA A 56 13.45 -10.50 -11.00
C ALA A 56 13.16 -9.70 -12.27
N LYS A 57 12.25 -8.71 -12.20
CA LYS A 57 12.00 -7.80 -13.32
C LYS A 57 13.14 -6.81 -13.50
N LEU A 58 13.70 -6.32 -12.40
CA LEU A 58 14.82 -5.39 -12.43
C LEU A 58 16.10 -6.03 -13.00
N ASP A 59 16.30 -7.33 -12.78
CA ASP A 59 17.41 -8.11 -13.34
C ASP A 59 17.26 -8.36 -14.86
N GLN A 60 16.02 -8.37 -15.36
CA GLN A 60 15.70 -8.55 -16.79
C GLN A 60 15.67 -7.22 -17.57
N GLU A 61 15.55 -6.08 -16.90
CA GLU A 61 15.50 -4.75 -17.53
C GLU A 61 16.92 -4.30 -17.91
N THR A 62 17.26 -4.34 -19.20
CA THR A 62 18.60 -3.96 -19.72
C THR A 62 18.70 -2.54 -20.27
N GLU A 63 17.60 -1.79 -20.46
CA GLU A 63 17.61 -0.54 -21.26
C GLU A 63 17.03 0.75 -20.63
N GLU A 64 16.55 0.83 -19.37
CA GLU A 64 16.17 2.15 -18.80
C GLU A 64 16.28 2.26 -17.27
N LEU A 65 17.28 3.02 -16.78
CA LEU A 65 17.57 3.23 -15.36
C LEU A 65 17.02 4.58 -14.82
N LYS A 66 15.84 5.02 -15.25
CA LYS A 66 15.20 6.22 -14.66
C LYS A 66 14.04 5.84 -13.75
N HIS A 67 14.21 6.05 -12.45
CA HIS A 67 13.14 5.84 -11.48
C HIS A 67 12.26 7.09 -11.36
N LYS A 68 10.94 6.90 -11.35
CA LYS A 68 9.99 7.98 -11.03
C LYS A 68 10.20 8.37 -9.58
N THR A 69 10.55 9.63 -9.34
CA THR A 69 10.67 10.20 -8.00
C THR A 69 9.31 10.69 -7.49
N ILE A 70 9.27 11.02 -6.21
CA ILE A 70 8.10 11.61 -5.56
C ILE A 70 7.84 13.01 -6.13
N PRO A 71 6.58 13.39 -6.41
CA PRO A 71 6.27 14.76 -6.83
C PRO A 71 6.58 15.76 -5.72
N LEU A 72 7.13 16.92 -6.08
CA LEU A 72 7.51 17.97 -5.13
C LEU A 72 6.32 18.48 -4.29
N SER A 73 5.10 18.42 -4.82
CA SER A 73 3.88 18.75 -4.08
C SER A 73 3.69 17.89 -2.83
N LEU A 74 4.07 16.61 -2.88
CA LEU A 74 4.00 15.71 -1.73
C LEU A 74 5.06 16.07 -0.69
N GLY A 75 6.29 16.36 -1.14
CA GLY A 75 7.40 16.77 -0.27
C GLY A 75 7.06 18.05 0.51
N LYS A 76 6.50 19.05 -0.18
CA LYS A 76 6.02 20.30 0.45
C LYS A 76 4.90 20.07 1.46
N LEU A 77 3.98 19.14 1.18
CA LEU A 77 2.90 18.79 2.11
C LEU A 77 3.47 18.16 3.40
N ILE A 78 4.39 17.21 3.27
CA ILE A 78 5.07 16.59 4.41
C ILE A 78 5.79 17.64 5.26
N GLN A 79 6.51 18.55 4.60
CA GLN A 79 7.24 19.62 5.28
C GLN A 79 6.29 20.57 6.04
N LYS A 80 5.19 21.00 5.41
CA LYS A 80 4.18 21.88 6.03
C LYS A 80 3.61 21.26 7.30
N GLU A 81 3.23 19.99 7.22
CA GLU A 81 2.57 19.28 8.32
C GLU A 81 3.55 18.95 9.44
N ARG A 82 4.81 18.66 9.11
CA ARG A 82 5.89 18.56 10.10
C ARG A 82 6.08 19.88 10.86
N MET A 83 6.13 21.02 10.14
CA MET A 83 6.26 22.34 10.75
C MET A 83 5.03 22.71 11.59
N ALA A 84 3.82 22.37 11.13
CA ALA A 84 2.59 22.58 11.90
C ALA A 84 2.59 21.84 13.24
N LYS A 85 3.27 20.69 13.32
CA LYS A 85 3.46 19.93 14.56
C LYS A 85 4.72 20.32 15.35
N GLY A 86 5.50 21.29 14.87
CA GLY A 86 6.71 21.78 15.52
C GLY A 86 7.86 20.76 15.60
N TRP A 87 7.90 19.75 14.73
CA TRP A 87 8.94 18.72 14.77
C TRP A 87 10.12 19.07 13.87
N SER A 88 11.35 18.81 14.34
CA SER A 88 12.52 18.77 13.47
C SER A 88 12.49 17.54 12.55
N GLN A 89 13.26 17.57 11.46
CA GLN A 89 13.39 16.41 10.57
C GLN A 89 13.93 15.17 11.32
N LYS A 90 14.84 15.37 12.28
CA LYS A 90 15.41 14.29 13.10
C LYS A 90 14.34 13.66 13.99
N GLU A 91 13.55 14.47 14.70
CA GLU A 91 12.48 13.97 15.56
C GLU A 91 11.38 13.26 14.75
N PHE A 92 11.02 13.81 13.59
CA PHE A 92 10.06 13.18 12.70
C PHE A 92 10.58 11.84 12.16
N ALA A 93 11.86 11.76 11.78
CA ALA A 93 12.51 10.54 11.33
C ALA A 93 12.53 9.46 12.43
N THR A 94 12.87 9.84 13.67
CA THR A 94 12.80 8.95 14.84
C THR A 94 11.40 8.42 15.06
N LYS A 95 10.36 9.28 14.99
CA LYS A 95 8.96 8.85 15.11
C LYS A 95 8.52 7.91 13.97
N CYS A 96 9.05 8.08 12.78
CA CYS A 96 8.78 7.20 11.63
C CYS A 96 9.62 5.91 11.63
N ASN A 97 10.56 5.76 12.57
CA ASN A 97 11.58 4.69 12.55
C ASN A 97 12.29 4.63 11.19
N GLU A 98 12.76 5.78 10.72
CA GLU A 98 13.52 5.93 9.47
C GLU A 98 14.74 6.82 9.70
N LYS A 99 15.69 6.76 8.76
CA LYS A 99 16.87 7.64 8.80
C LYS A 99 16.48 9.08 8.46
N PRO A 100 17.08 10.11 9.10
CA PRO A 100 16.84 11.51 8.75
C PRO A 100 17.08 11.83 7.27
N GLN A 101 18.06 11.16 6.65
CA GLN A 101 18.34 11.27 5.22
C GLN A 101 17.13 10.90 4.35
N VAL A 102 16.40 9.84 4.71
CA VAL A 102 15.22 9.39 3.97
C VAL A 102 14.13 10.45 4.02
N VAL A 103 13.89 11.05 5.19
CA VAL A 103 12.91 12.15 5.33
C VAL A 103 13.32 13.34 4.46
N ASN A 104 14.60 13.73 4.50
CA ASN A 104 15.12 14.84 3.71
C ASN A 104 14.92 14.61 2.20
N ASP A 105 15.25 13.41 1.70
CA ASP A 105 15.07 13.07 0.28
C ASP A 105 13.59 13.06 -0.14
N TYR A 106 12.68 12.72 0.77
CA TYR A 106 11.24 12.78 0.54
C TYR A 106 10.70 14.21 0.53
N GLU A 107 11.11 15.07 1.49
CA GLU A 107 10.74 16.49 1.51
C GLU A 107 11.28 17.22 0.27
N ALA A 108 12.46 16.84 -0.22
CA ALA A 108 13.08 17.39 -1.42
C ALA A 108 12.55 16.82 -2.76
N GLY A 109 11.69 15.79 -2.73
CA GLY A 109 11.15 15.15 -3.95
C GLY A 109 12.16 14.31 -4.75
N ARG A 110 13.31 13.97 -4.14
CA ARG A 110 14.35 13.12 -4.75
C ARG A 110 14.18 11.64 -4.37
N GLY A 111 13.41 11.35 -3.34
CA GLY A 111 13.18 9.99 -2.85
C GLY A 111 12.44 9.11 -3.86
N ILE A 112 12.82 7.82 -3.89
CA ILE A 112 12.08 6.78 -4.60
C ILE A 112 10.81 6.47 -3.79
N PRO A 113 9.60 6.53 -4.39
CA PRO A 113 8.35 6.26 -3.69
C PRO A 113 8.31 4.84 -3.11
N ASN A 114 8.34 4.72 -1.78
CA ASN A 114 8.13 3.47 -1.06
C ASN A 114 6.84 3.55 -0.24
N GLN A 115 5.88 2.68 -0.56
CA GLN A 115 4.56 2.68 0.07
C GLN A 115 4.60 2.39 1.57
N ALA A 116 5.59 1.64 2.05
CA ALA A 116 5.75 1.37 3.47
C ALA A 116 6.17 2.63 4.23
N ILE A 117 7.14 3.37 3.69
CA ILE A 117 7.67 4.61 4.28
C ILE A 117 6.58 5.69 4.28
N ILE A 118 5.90 5.89 3.15
CA ILE A 118 4.79 6.85 3.06
C ILE A 118 3.69 6.48 4.05
N GLY A 119 3.35 5.21 4.18
CA GLY A 119 2.36 4.76 5.18
C GLY A 119 2.79 4.98 6.64
N LYS A 120 4.08 4.97 6.96
CA LYS A 120 4.57 5.36 8.30
C LYS A 120 4.44 6.87 8.51
N MET A 121 4.86 7.67 7.53
CA MET A 121 4.72 9.13 7.56
C MET A 121 3.26 9.57 7.71
N GLU A 122 2.33 8.94 6.98
CA GLU A 122 0.88 9.20 7.09
C GLU A 122 0.37 9.03 8.52
N ARG A 123 0.72 7.91 9.18
CA ARG A 123 0.26 7.62 10.54
C ARG A 123 0.80 8.61 11.56
N VAL A 124 2.07 9.00 11.42
CA VAL A 124 2.74 9.93 12.33
C VAL A 124 2.23 11.37 12.10
N LEU A 125 2.03 11.77 10.85
CA LEU A 125 1.49 13.09 10.49
C LEU A 125 -0.04 13.18 10.66
N GLY A 126 -0.76 12.06 10.70
CA GLY A 126 -2.22 12.10 10.86
C GLY A 126 -2.94 12.57 9.59
N ILE A 127 -2.31 12.41 8.42
CA ILE A 127 -2.85 12.86 7.12
C ILE A 127 -2.70 11.75 6.09
N LYS A 128 -3.54 11.77 5.06
CA LYS A 128 -3.36 10.93 3.87
C LYS A 128 -2.37 11.57 2.91
N LEU A 129 -1.31 10.84 2.60
CA LEU A 129 -0.29 11.18 1.61
C LEU A 129 -0.50 10.40 0.30
N ARG A 130 -1.39 9.39 0.32
CA ARG A 130 -1.73 8.50 -0.79
C ARG A 130 -3.23 8.51 -1.08
N GLY A 131 -3.59 8.37 -2.34
CA GLY A 131 -4.96 8.16 -2.78
C GLY A 131 -5.32 8.86 -4.09
N LYS A 132 -6.58 8.70 -4.52
CA LYS A 132 -7.14 9.37 -5.70
C LYS A 132 -7.07 10.90 -5.49
N LYS A 133 -6.81 11.66 -6.57
CA LYS A 133 -6.79 13.15 -6.56
C LYS A 133 -8.00 13.66 -5.76
N GLY A 134 -7.74 14.39 -4.67
CA GLY A 134 -8.75 14.92 -3.74
C GLY A 134 -8.70 14.36 -2.30
N SER A 135 -8.04 13.21 -2.08
CA SER A 135 -7.87 12.63 -0.72
C SER A 135 -6.53 12.98 -0.06
N THR A 136 -5.57 13.49 -0.82
CA THR A 136 -4.24 13.91 -0.34
C THR A 136 -4.38 15.17 0.54
N GLY A 137 -3.86 15.11 1.77
CA GLY A 137 -3.95 16.20 2.75
C GLY A 137 -5.18 16.15 3.66
N GLN A 138 -6.09 15.18 3.48
CA GLN A 138 -7.17 14.97 4.45
C GLN A 138 -6.63 14.33 5.73
N SER A 139 -7.15 14.76 6.88
CA SER A 139 -6.85 14.13 8.16
C SER A 139 -7.27 12.65 8.14
N ILE A 140 -6.39 11.77 8.60
CA ILE A 140 -6.80 10.42 8.94
C ILE A 140 -7.45 10.50 10.32
N ASN A 141 -8.72 10.11 10.41
CA ASN A 141 -9.30 9.83 11.72
C ASN A 141 -8.47 8.68 12.33
N PRO A 142 -7.90 8.81 13.54
CA PRO A 142 -7.11 7.73 14.12
C PRO A 142 -7.98 6.49 14.23
N GLN A 143 -7.72 5.51 13.35
CA GLN A 143 -8.24 4.17 13.56
C GLN A 143 -7.55 3.65 14.82
N VAL A 144 -8.24 3.78 15.95
CA VAL A 144 -7.88 3.10 17.20
C VAL A 144 -7.58 1.65 16.82
N PRO A 145 -6.41 1.10 17.20
CA PRO A 145 -6.14 -0.32 16.95
C PRO A 145 -7.32 -1.12 17.49
N PRO A 146 -7.83 -2.14 16.77
CA PRO A 146 -8.91 -2.98 17.28
C PRO A 146 -8.49 -3.45 18.66
N GLY A 147 -9.32 -3.13 19.66
CA GLY A 147 -8.97 -3.11 21.07
C GLY A 147 -8.09 -4.28 21.48
N LYS A 148 -7.05 -3.98 22.26
CA LYS A 148 -6.52 -4.97 23.20
C LYS A 148 -7.72 -5.42 24.04
N LYS A 149 -8.14 -6.67 23.88
CA LYS A 149 -8.85 -7.36 24.96
C LYS A 149 -7.90 -7.52 26.13
#